data_AF-A0A6S6RWK0-F1
#
_entry.id   AF-A0A6S6RWK0-F1
#
_cell.length_a   1.000
_cell.length_b   1.000
_cell.length_c   1.000
_cell.angle_alpha   90.00
_cell.angle_beta   90.00
_cell.angle_gamma   90.00
#
_symmetry.space_group_name_H-M   'P 1'
#
loop_
_entity.id
_entity.type
_entity.pdbx_description
1 polymer ?
#
loop_
_entity_poly.entity_id
_entity_poly.type
_entity_poly.pdbx_seq_one_letter_code
_entity_poly.pdbx_strand_id
1 'polypeptide(L)'
;MLNMDFSKQVVIRTNDIEWVTSPSSGVSRKPLEREFAESGHTTSIVRFEKDSYFPEHTHPMGEEIIVLEGVFSDEYGDYGPGSYLRNPPNSS
;
A
#
# COMPACT_ATOMS: atom_id res chain seq x y z
N MET A 1 -15.79 4.78 -1.97
CA MET A 1 -15.44 5.34 -0.65
C MET A 1 -15.57 4.28 0.43
N LEU A 2 -14.49 4.04 1.17
CA LEU A 2 -14.36 3.14 2.33
C LEU A 2 -13.71 3.94 3.47
N ASN A 3 -14.36 3.99 4.64
CA ASN A 3 -13.81 4.61 5.88
C ASN A 3 -13.28 6.06 5.74
N MET A 4 -13.81 6.85 4.80
CA MET A 4 -13.35 8.23 4.53
C MET A 4 -14.00 9.31 5.42
N ASP A 5 -14.85 8.92 6.38
CA ASP A 5 -15.44 9.86 7.33
C ASP A 5 -14.51 10.05 8.53
N PHE A 6 -13.56 10.98 8.39
CA PHE A 6 -12.55 11.27 9.41
C PHE A 6 -13.12 11.82 10.74
N SER A 7 -14.42 12.12 10.81
CA SER A 7 -15.08 12.46 12.08
C SER A 7 -15.37 11.24 12.95
N LYS A 8 -15.22 10.02 12.40
CA LYS A 8 -15.50 8.76 13.09
C LYS A 8 -14.21 7.99 13.39
N GLN A 9 -14.14 7.43 14.60
CA GLN A 9 -13.12 6.45 14.92
C GLN A 9 -13.46 5.11 14.23
N VAL A 10 -12.49 4.54 13.53
CA VAL A 10 -12.60 3.21 12.92
C VAL A 10 -11.52 2.31 13.53
N VAL A 11 -11.91 1.10 13.93
CA VAL A 11 -10.98 0.06 14.41
C VAL A 11 -11.14 -1.15 13.52
N ILE A 12 -10.04 -1.56 12.89
CA ILE A 12 -10.03 -2.66 11.91
C ILE A 12 -9.14 -3.79 12.43
N ARG A 13 -9.72 -4.98 12.59
CA ARG A 13 -8.96 -6.21 12.86
C ARG A 13 -8.46 -6.77 11.55
N THR A 14 -7.30 -6.30 11.10
CA THR A 14 -6.78 -6.59 9.76
C THR A 14 -6.50 -8.07 9.52
N ASN A 15 -6.23 -8.84 10.57
CA ASN A 15 -6.09 -10.30 10.49
C ASN A 15 -7.39 -11.02 10.09
N ASP A 16 -8.54 -10.42 10.39
CA ASP A 16 -9.87 -10.99 10.11
C ASP A 16 -10.42 -10.58 8.73
N ILE A 17 -9.65 -9.78 7.97
CA ILE A 17 -10.02 -9.33 6.62
C ILE A 17 -9.43 -10.29 5.58
N GLU A 18 -10.23 -10.66 4.59
CA GLU A 18 -9.78 -11.42 3.42
C GLU A 18 -8.89 -10.58 2.49
N TRP A 19 -7.89 -11.21 1.90
CA TRP A 19 -7.07 -10.58 0.88
C TRP A 19 -7.87 -10.38 -0.41
N VAL A 20 -7.80 -9.17 -0.99
CA VAL A 20 -8.38 -8.87 -2.29
C VAL A 20 -7.28 -8.73 -3.33
N THR A 21 -7.39 -9.43 -4.46
CA THR A 21 -6.42 -9.33 -5.56
C THR A 21 -6.42 -7.92 -6.14
N SER A 22 -5.24 -7.38 -6.40
CA SER A 22 -5.10 -6.12 -7.14
C SER A 22 -5.01 -6.39 -8.65
N PRO A 23 -5.11 -5.34 -9.50
CA PRO A 23 -4.82 -5.47 -10.93
C PRO A 23 -3.38 -5.92 -11.22
N SER A 24 -2.44 -5.66 -10.31
CA SER A 24 -1.05 -6.11 -10.44
C SER A 24 -0.92 -7.57 -10.03
N SER A 25 -0.42 -8.40 -10.95
CA SER A 25 -0.23 -9.84 -10.74
C SER A 25 0.68 -10.10 -9.53
N GLY A 26 0.29 -11.03 -8.67
CA GLY A 26 1.05 -11.35 -7.45
C GLY A 26 0.93 -10.29 -6.35
N VAL A 27 0.06 -9.29 -6.49
CA VAL A 27 -0.18 -8.28 -5.46
C VAL A 27 -1.60 -8.37 -4.94
N SER A 28 -1.73 -8.50 -3.63
CA SER A 28 -3.01 -8.54 -2.91
C SER A 28 -3.04 -7.47 -1.82
N ARG A 29 -4.23 -7.01 -1.46
CA ARG A 29 -4.39 -5.92 -0.49
C ARG A 29 -5.58 -6.11 0.44
N LYS A 30 -5.48 -5.49 1.61
CA LYS A 30 -6.56 -5.26 2.57
C LYS A 30 -6.79 -3.74 2.67
N PRO A 31 -7.77 -3.18 1.97
CA PRO A 31 -8.08 -1.75 2.03
C PRO A 31 -8.54 -1.37 3.44
N LEU A 32 -7.93 -0.32 4.01
CA LEU A 32 -8.30 0.21 5.34
C LEU A 32 -9.14 1.48 5.19
N GLU A 33 -8.75 2.36 4.28
CA GLU A 33 -9.50 3.55 3.86
C GLU A 33 -9.25 3.79 2.36
N ARG A 34 -10.23 4.34 1.66
CA ARG A 34 -10.16 4.48 0.20
C ARG A 34 -11.17 5.48 -0.34
N GLU A 35 -10.71 6.52 -1.03
CA GLU A 35 -11.56 7.54 -1.65
C GLU A 35 -12.26 7.00 -2.91
N PHE A 36 -11.50 6.70 -3.96
CA PHE A 36 -11.98 6.11 -5.21
C PHE A 36 -11.52 4.66 -5.38
N ALA A 37 -11.85 4.01 -6.50
CA ALA A 37 -11.25 2.72 -6.81
C ALA A 37 -9.71 2.90 -6.93
N GLU A 38 -9.13 3.12 -8.10
CA GLU A 38 -7.67 3.11 -8.21
C GLU A 38 -7.02 4.50 -8.07
N SER A 39 -7.59 5.40 -7.26
CA SER A 39 -7.06 6.76 -7.08
C SER A 39 -7.52 7.43 -5.78
N GLY A 40 -6.88 8.56 -5.47
CA GLY A 40 -7.21 9.40 -4.31
C GLY A 40 -6.57 8.90 -3.02
N HIS A 41 -7.04 9.44 -1.89
CA HIS A 41 -6.55 9.06 -0.56
C HIS A 41 -6.78 7.57 -0.31
N THR A 42 -5.73 6.85 0.08
CA THR A 42 -5.80 5.42 0.36
C THR A 42 -4.81 5.02 1.46
N THR A 43 -5.25 4.12 2.33
CA THR A 43 -4.38 3.34 3.21
C THR A 43 -4.76 1.88 3.07
N SER A 44 -3.77 1.01 2.84
CA SER A 44 -3.96 -0.42 2.65
C SER A 44 -2.80 -1.20 3.26
N ILE A 45 -3.07 -2.42 3.73
CA ILE A 45 -2.00 -3.41 3.89
C ILE A 45 -1.87 -4.12 2.54
N VAL A 46 -0.67 -4.14 1.98
CA VAL A 46 -0.38 -4.77 0.70
C VAL A 46 0.57 -5.94 0.92
N ARG A 47 0.33 -7.04 0.21
CA ARG A 47 1.21 -8.20 0.16
C ARG A 47 1.62 -8.45 -1.27
N PHE A 48 2.93 -8.43 -1.47
CA PHE A 48 3.62 -8.82 -2.68
C PHE A 48 4.02 -10.29 -2.54
N GLU A 49 3.58 -11.14 -3.47
CA GLU A 49 4.06 -12.51 -3.56
C GLU A 49 5.55 -12.51 -3.95
N LYS A 50 6.24 -13.61 -3.64
CA LYS A 50 7.67 -13.76 -3.99
C LYS A 50 7.88 -13.53 -5.49
N ASP A 51 8.93 -12.78 -5.83
CA ASP A 51 9.32 -12.43 -7.20
C ASP A 51 8.25 -11.61 -7.97
N SER A 52 7.24 -11.08 -7.27
CA SER A 52 6.32 -10.12 -7.87
C SER A 52 7.01 -8.78 -8.10
N TYR A 53 6.59 -8.11 -9.17
CA TYR A 53 7.06 -6.78 -9.53
C TYR A 53 5.86 -5.95 -9.97
N PHE A 54 5.99 -4.64 -9.85
CA PHE A 54 5.06 -3.69 -10.44
C PHE A 54 5.85 -2.72 -11.32
N PRO A 55 5.24 -2.19 -12.39
CA PRO A 55 5.89 -1.20 -13.24
C PRO A 55 6.26 0.06 -12.44
N GLU A 56 7.31 0.73 -12.88
CA GLU A 56 7.58 2.12 -12.47
C GLU A 56 6.31 2.96 -12.61
N HIS A 57 6.03 3.77 -11.60
CA HIS A 57 4.85 4.62 -11.59
C HIS A 57 5.15 5.90 -10.83
N THR A 58 4.41 6.96 -11.14
CA THR A 58 4.58 8.24 -10.47
C THR A 58 3.72 8.33 -9.23
N HIS A 59 4.14 9.14 -8.26
CA HIS A 59 3.43 9.36 -7.01
C HIS A 59 2.87 10.79 -6.98
N PRO A 60 1.72 11.11 -7.61
CA PRO A 60 1.27 12.49 -7.79
C PRO A 60 1.09 13.26 -6.46
N MET A 61 0.68 12.54 -5.42
CA MET A 61 0.44 13.07 -4.08
C MET A 61 1.39 12.48 -3.02
N GLY A 62 2.42 11.75 -3.47
CA GLY A 62 3.35 11.02 -2.62
C GLY A 62 2.84 9.64 -2.18
N GLU A 63 3.72 8.91 -1.50
CA GLU A 63 3.47 7.59 -0.94
C GLU A 63 4.32 7.41 0.34
N GLU A 64 3.75 6.76 1.34
CA GLU A 64 4.48 6.33 2.53
C GLU A 64 4.29 4.83 2.72
N ILE A 65 5.38 4.11 2.98
CA ILE A 65 5.39 2.66 3.16
C ILE A 65 6.04 2.33 4.50
N ILE A 66 5.46 1.39 5.23
CA ILE A 66 6.16 0.66 6.29
C ILE A 66 6.23 -0.81 5.93
N VAL A 67 7.45 -1.37 5.91
CA VAL A 67 7.64 -2.80 5.62
C VAL A 67 7.31 -3.60 6.87
N LEU A 68 6.26 -4.42 6.81
CA LEU A 68 5.81 -5.23 7.96
C LEU A 68 6.55 -6.58 8.03
N GLU A 69 6.77 -7.21 6.88
CA GLU A 69 7.38 -8.53 6.74
C GLU A 69 8.04 -8.64 5.36
N GLY A 70 9.05 -9.48 5.22
CA GLY A 70 9.77 -9.70 3.96
C GLY A 70 10.75 -8.57 3.63
N VAL A 71 11.05 -8.43 2.34
CA VAL A 71 11.91 -7.37 1.80
C VAL A 71 11.17 -6.71 0.65
N PHE A 72 10.95 -5.41 0.75
CA PHE A 72 10.51 -4.57 -0.36
C PHE A 72 11.76 -4.04 -1.06
N SER A 73 11.74 -3.92 -2.39
CA SER A 73 12.89 -3.45 -3.15
C SER A 73 12.43 -2.48 -4.24
N ASP A 74 13.25 -1.46 -4.48
CA ASP A 74 13.14 -0.53 -5.61
C ASP A 74 14.53 -0.32 -6.24
N GLU A 75 14.67 0.64 -7.15
CA GLU A 75 15.95 0.93 -7.81
C GLU A 75 17.05 1.48 -6.88
N TYR A 76 16.70 1.90 -5.67
CA TYR A 76 17.64 2.44 -4.67
C TYR A 76 18.09 1.38 -3.65
N GLY A 77 17.42 0.24 -3.57
CA GLY A 77 17.90 -0.92 -2.82
C GLY A 77 16.80 -1.77 -2.16
N ASP A 78 17.21 -2.43 -1.09
CA ASP A 78 16.39 -3.40 -0.35
C ASP A 78 16.00 -2.85 1.03
N TYR A 79 14.72 -3.00 1.37
CA TYR A 79 14.10 -2.51 2.59
C TYR A 79 13.46 -3.66 3.36
N GLY A 80 14.10 -4.09 4.45
CA GLY A 80 13.59 -5.12 5.35
C GLY A 80 12.51 -4.62 6.34
N PRO A 81 12.01 -5.49 7.23
CA PRO A 81 10.95 -5.14 8.17
C PRO A 81 11.34 -3.99 9.10
N GLY A 82 10.43 -3.05 9.30
CA GLY A 82 10.64 -1.84 10.10
C GLY A 82 11.20 -0.65 9.31
N SER A 83 11.60 -0.84 8.06
CA SER A 83 11.91 0.28 7.16
C SER A 83 10.66 1.12 6.91
N TYR A 84 10.82 2.44 6.97
CA TYR A 84 9.81 3.43 6.65
C TYR A 84 10.32 4.30 5.50
N LEU A 85 9.56 4.30 4.40
CA LEU A 85 9.88 5.02 3.17
C LEU A 85 8.91 6.20 3.02
N ARG A 86 9.42 7.29 2.47
CA ARG A 86 8.64 8.47 2.06
C ARG A 86 9.02 8.84 0.65
N ASN A 87 8.13 8.56 -0.28
CA ASN A 87 8.26 8.92 -1.67
C ASN A 87 7.45 10.21 -1.90
N PRO A 88 8.10 11.38 -2.07
CA PRO A 88 7.42 12.66 -2.08
C PRO A 88 6.53 12.86 -3.33
N PRO A 89 5.60 13.84 -3.33
CA PRO A 89 4.82 14.17 -4.50
C PRO A 89 5.70 14.40 -5.76
N ASN A 90 5.32 13.74 -6.84
CA ASN A 90 6.00 13.72 -8.15
C ASN A 90 7.33 12.96 -8.19
N SER A 91 7.62 12.09 -7.21
CA SER A 91 8.64 11.05 -7.37
C SER A 91 8.15 9.91 -8.28
N SER A 92 9.10 9.04 -8.64
CA SER A 92 8.94 7.77 -9.35
C SER A 92 9.65 6.67 -8.55
#